data_AF-A0A532DKP9-F1
#
_entry.id   AF-A0A532DKP9-F1
#
_cell.length_a   1.000
_cell.length_b   1.000
_cell.length_c   1.000
_cell.angle_alpha   90.00
_cell.angle_beta   90.00
_cell.angle_gamma   90.00
#
_symmetry.space_group_name_H-M   'P 1'
#
loop_
_entity.id
_entity.type
_entity.pdbx_description
1 polymer ?
#
loop_
_entity_poly.entity_id
_entity_poly.type
_entity_poly.pdbx_seq_one_letter_code
_entity_poly.pdbx_strand_id
1 'polypeptide(L)'
;MPSTLTTVDVSAPTESASPAVSWGPIVAGAFAASTLTFTLMLLGSGLGLSMVSPWSGSGASVTTFAVSTAVWLIVVQWLSSALGGYLAGRLRT
;
A
#
# COMPACT_ATOMS: atom_id res chain seq x y z
N MET A 1 -54.27 33.02 27.11
CA MET A 1 -53.65 31.68 27.17
C MET A 1 -52.28 31.78 26.56
N PRO A 2 -51.19 31.79 27.33
CA PRO A 2 -49.84 31.83 26.77
C PRO A 2 -49.47 30.44 26.24
N SER A 3 -49.14 30.37 24.95
CA SER A 3 -48.69 29.15 24.29
C SER A 3 -47.34 28.72 24.89
N THR A 4 -47.34 27.61 25.60
CA THR A 4 -46.12 26.91 26.03
C THR A 4 -45.37 26.43 24.80
N LEU A 5 -44.36 27.18 24.35
CA LEU A 5 -43.37 26.71 23.40
C LEU A 5 -42.51 25.68 24.15
N THR A 6 -42.85 24.40 23.99
CA THR A 6 -41.92 23.31 24.33
C THR A 6 -40.77 23.38 23.34
N THR A 7 -39.74 24.16 23.69
CA THR A 7 -38.45 24.11 23.03
C THR A 7 -37.92 22.70 23.25
N VAL A 8 -38.09 21.85 22.24
CA VAL A 8 -37.39 20.58 22.18
C VAL A 8 -35.92 20.96 22.03
N ASP A 9 -35.16 20.89 23.13
CA ASP A 9 -33.71 20.89 23.06
C ASP A 9 -33.31 19.62 22.31
N VAL A 10 -33.28 19.72 20.98
CA VAL A 10 -32.52 18.80 20.16
C VAL A 10 -31.08 19.11 20.53
N SER A 11 -30.58 18.48 21.59
CA SER A 11 -29.16 18.35 21.82
C SER A 11 -28.59 17.82 20.51
N ALA A 12 -28.01 18.72 19.71
CA ALA A 12 -27.39 18.37 18.45
C ALA A 12 -26.43 17.23 18.77
N PRO A 13 -26.42 16.13 17.99
CA PRO A 13 -25.50 15.04 18.27
C PRO A 13 -24.11 15.66 18.41
N THR A 14 -23.49 15.49 19.58
CA THR A 14 -22.12 15.92 19.82
C THR A 14 -21.28 15.21 18.77
N GLU A 15 -21.00 15.90 17.66
CA GLU A 15 -20.08 15.36 16.66
C GLU A 15 -18.78 15.08 17.41
N SER A 16 -18.36 13.82 17.39
CA SER A 16 -17.07 13.44 17.91
C SER A 16 -16.03 14.34 17.25
N ALA A 17 -15.38 15.22 18.01
CA ALA A 17 -14.27 16.04 17.54
C ALA A 17 -13.01 15.22 17.18
N SER A 18 -13.13 13.87 17.22
CA SER A 18 -12.07 12.96 16.87
C SER A 18 -12.05 12.77 15.35
N PRO A 19 -10.92 13.07 14.67
CA PRO A 19 -10.82 12.97 13.23
C PRO A 19 -11.11 11.53 12.78
N ALA A 20 -12.03 11.37 11.82
CA ALA A 20 -12.39 10.08 11.23
C ALA A 20 -11.22 9.39 10.50
N VAL A 21 -10.19 10.16 10.12
CA VAL A 21 -9.03 9.67 9.36
C VAL A 21 -7.74 10.15 10.01
N SER A 22 -6.86 9.20 10.35
CA SER A 22 -5.50 9.48 10.83
C SER A 22 -4.51 9.50 9.65
N TRP A 23 -4.06 10.69 9.24
CA TRP A 23 -3.16 10.86 8.09
C TRP A 23 -1.73 10.37 8.33
N GLY A 24 -1.20 10.49 9.55
CA GLY A 24 0.16 10.05 9.89
C GLY A 24 0.42 8.56 9.59
N PRO A 25 -0.42 7.64 10.09
CA PRO A 25 -0.37 6.22 9.78
C PRO A 25 -0.41 5.89 8.28
N ILE A 26 -1.25 6.60 7.51
CA ILE A 26 -1.40 6.40 6.07
C ILE A 26 -0.10 6.74 5.34
N VAL A 27 0.48 7.90 5.65
CA VAL A 27 1.76 8.34 5.04
C VAL A 27 2.90 7.40 5.42
N ALA A 28 2.97 6.97 6.69
CA ALA A 28 3.96 6.02 7.15
C ALA A 28 3.85 4.66 6.43
N GLY A 29 2.63 4.14 6.27
CA GLY A 29 2.36 2.91 5.52
C GLY A 29 2.73 3.03 4.05
N ALA A 30 2.39 4.16 3.41
CA ALA A 30 2.76 4.43 2.02
C ALA A 30 4.27 4.49 1.82
N PHE A 31 5.00 5.17 2.71
CA PHE A 31 6.46 5.25 2.65
C PHE A 31 7.12 3.87 2.78
N ALA A 32 6.63 3.05 3.71
CA ALA A 32 7.11 1.68 3.89
C ALA A 32 6.84 0.80 2.66
N ALA A 33 5.63 0.89 2.07
CA ALA A 33 5.30 0.20 0.83
C ALA A 33 6.21 0.64 -0.33
N SER A 34 6.41 1.94 -0.53
CA SER A 34 7.28 2.46 -1.59
C SER A 34 8.72 1.98 -1.42
N THR A 35 9.27 2.05 -0.19
CA THR A 35 10.63 1.60 0.10
C THR A 35 10.80 0.10 -0.16
N LEU A 36 9.83 -0.72 0.25
CA LEU A 36 9.85 -2.15 -0.01
C LEU A 36 9.74 -2.45 -1.51
N THR A 37 8.88 -1.72 -2.24
CA THR A 37 8.74 -1.83 -3.69
C THR A 37 10.07 -1.54 -4.38
N PHE A 38 10.75 -0.43 -4.03
CA PHE A 38 12.06 -0.08 -4.58
C PHE A 38 13.10 -1.17 -4.31
N THR A 39 13.14 -1.69 -3.08
CA THR A 39 14.08 -2.73 -2.68
C THR A 39 13.86 -4.01 -3.49
N LEU A 40 12.61 -4.45 -3.63
CA LEU A 40 12.26 -5.64 -4.40
C LEU A 40 12.43 -5.46 -5.91
N MET A 41 12.22 -4.24 -6.43
CA MET A 41 12.52 -3.92 -7.83
C MET A 41 14.01 -4.00 -8.12
N LEU A 42 14.85 -3.46 -7.22
CA LEU A 42 16.30 -3.55 -7.35
C LEU A 42 16.76 -5.02 -7.30
N LEU A 43 16.22 -5.80 -6.37
CA LEU A 43 16.49 -7.24 -6.29
C LEU A 43 16.04 -7.98 -7.57
N GLY A 44 14.84 -7.69 -8.06
CA GLY A 44 14.30 -8.28 -9.29
C GLY A 44 15.14 -7.97 -10.52
N SER A 45 15.69 -6.75 -10.61
CA SER A 45 16.60 -6.38 -11.70
C SER A 45 17.88 -7.22 -11.70
N GLY A 46 18.45 -7.49 -10.51
CA GLY A 46 19.62 -8.36 -10.36
C GLY A 46 19.32 -9.80 -10.76
N LEU A 47 18.18 -10.34 -10.34
CA LEU A 47 17.72 -11.67 -10.75
C LEU A 47 17.50 -11.74 -12.26
N GLY A 48 16.87 -10.73 -12.86
CA GLY A 48 16.65 -10.65 -14.30
C GLY A 48 17.95 -10.62 -15.10
N LEU A 49 18.91 -9.78 -14.68
CA LEU A 49 20.23 -9.68 -15.32
C LEU A 49 21.02 -10.98 -15.23
N SER A 50 20.86 -11.75 -14.15
CA SER A 50 21.55 -13.05 -14.00
C SER A 50 21.08 -14.12 -15.01
N MET A 51 19.86 -13.98 -15.54
CA MET A 51 19.29 -14.90 -16.54
C MET A 51 19.66 -14.52 -17.99
N VAL A 52 20.16 -13.31 -18.21
CA VAL A 52 20.53 -12.80 -19.53
C VAL A 52 22.01 -13.06 -19.78
N SER A 53 22.30 -13.79 -20.85
CA SER A 53 23.68 -13.99 -21.30
C SER A 53 24.01 -13.04 -22.46
N PRO A 54 25.19 -12.40 -22.45
CA PRO A 54 25.63 -11.54 -23.53
C PRO A 54 26.09 -12.31 -24.78
N TRP A 55 26.29 -13.62 -24.68
CA TRP A 55 26.73 -14.46 -25.79
C TRP A 55 25.54 -15.04 -26.54
N SER A 56 25.54 -14.88 -27.86
CA SER A 56 24.43 -15.28 -28.73
C SER A 56 24.09 -16.78 -28.56
N GLY A 57 22.82 -17.07 -28.28
CA GLY A 57 22.31 -18.45 -28.13
C GLY A 57 22.50 -19.09 -26.74
N SER A 58 23.03 -18.37 -25.74
CA SER A 58 23.39 -18.96 -24.43
C SER A 58 22.67 -18.31 -23.23
N GLY A 59 21.39 -17.93 -23.37
CA GLY A 59 20.60 -17.26 -22.32
C GLY A 59 19.18 -17.80 -22.17
N ALA A 60 18.46 -17.34 -21.14
CA ALA A 60 17.05 -17.69 -20.96
C ALA A 60 16.19 -17.22 -22.14
N SER A 61 15.18 -18.00 -22.52
CA SER A 61 14.21 -17.62 -23.55
C SER A 61 13.45 -16.35 -23.14
N VAL A 62 13.10 -15.51 -24.13
CA VAL A 62 12.31 -14.27 -23.94
C VAL A 62 11.01 -14.56 -23.18
N THR A 63 10.35 -15.69 -23.49
CA THR A 63 9.10 -16.08 -22.81
C THR A 63 9.34 -16.35 -21.32
N THR A 64 10.40 -17.06 -20.96
CA THR A 64 10.75 -17.34 -19.56
C THR A 64 11.09 -16.05 -18.81
N PHE A 65 11.81 -15.14 -19.45
CA PHE A 65 12.11 -13.82 -18.89
C PHE A 65 10.84 -13.00 -18.66
N ALA A 66 9.92 -12.97 -19.62
CA ALA A 66 8.65 -12.25 -19.50
C ALA A 66 7.76 -12.82 -18.38
N VAL A 67 7.60 -14.15 -18.32
CA VAL A 67 6.78 -14.82 -17.31
C VAL A 67 7.38 -14.62 -15.91
N SER A 68 8.70 -14.80 -15.75
CA SER A 68 9.37 -14.59 -14.46
C SER A 68 9.24 -13.13 -13.99
N THR A 69 9.38 -12.17 -14.90
CA THR A 69 9.17 -10.74 -14.58
C THR A 69 7.72 -10.48 -14.14
N ALA A 70 6.72 -11.03 -14.84
CA ALA A 70 5.32 -10.85 -14.48
C ALA A 70 5.01 -11.45 -13.10
N VAL A 71 5.48 -12.66 -12.82
CA VAL A 71 5.34 -13.31 -11.50
C VAL A 71 6.03 -12.47 -10.42
N TRP A 72 7.23 -11.98 -10.70
CA TRP A 72 7.96 -11.13 -9.76
C TRP A 72 7.16 -9.88 -9.40
N LEU A 73 6.61 -9.17 -10.38
CA LEU A 73 5.80 -7.96 -10.14
C LEU A 73 4.58 -8.23 -9.27
N ILE A 74 3.90 -9.36 -9.47
CA ILE A 74 2.76 -9.75 -8.62
C ILE A 74 3.22 -9.92 -7.16
N VAL A 75 4.34 -10.63 -6.94
CA VAL A 75 4.92 -10.82 -5.61
C VAL A 75 5.28 -9.49 -4.96
N VAL A 76 5.92 -8.57 -5.71
CA VAL A 76 6.25 -7.23 -5.21
C VAL A 76 5.00 -6.49 -4.75
N GLN A 77 3.93 -6.50 -5.56
CA GLN A 77 2.71 -5.77 -5.20
C GLN A 77 1.99 -6.38 -4.01
N TRP A 78 1.97 -7.72 -3.89
CA TRP A 78 1.39 -8.39 -2.73
C TRP A 78 2.14 -8.06 -1.44
N LEU A 79 3.47 -8.22 -1.42
CA LEU A 79 4.28 -7.93 -0.24
C LEU A 79 4.22 -6.46 0.15
N SER A 80 4.33 -5.57 -0.84
CA SER A 80 4.31 -4.13 -0.64
C SER A 80 2.98 -3.64 -0.06
N SER A 81 1.87 -4.09 -0.65
CA SER A 81 0.52 -3.71 -0.20
C SER A 81 0.22 -4.29 1.18
N ALA A 82 0.61 -5.54 1.43
CA ALA A 82 0.40 -6.18 2.72
C ALA A 82 1.16 -5.46 3.83
N LEU A 83 2.44 -5.14 3.63
CA LEU A 83 3.25 -4.46 4.63
C LEU A 83 2.78 -3.02 4.87
N GLY A 84 2.55 -2.25 3.82
CA GLY A 84 2.10 -0.86 3.92
C GLY A 84 0.74 -0.74 4.60
N GLY A 85 -0.21 -1.59 4.20
CA GLY A 85 -1.54 -1.66 4.83
C GLY A 85 -1.48 -2.09 6.29
N TYR A 86 -0.64 -3.08 6.62
CA TYR A 86 -0.43 -3.50 8.00
C TYR A 86 0.17 -2.39 8.88
N LEU A 87 1.14 -1.64 8.35
CA LEU A 87 1.75 -0.49 9.04
C LEU A 87 0.76 0.67 9.23
N ALA A 88 -0.03 1.00 8.21
CA ALA A 88 -1.08 2.00 8.34
C ALA A 88 -2.15 1.57 9.37
N GLY A 89 -2.55 0.29 9.37
CA GLY A 89 -3.54 -0.24 10.29
C GLY A 89 -3.07 -0.24 11.75
N ARG A 90 -1.80 -0.60 12.01
CA ARG A 90 -1.27 -0.70 13.38
C ARG A 90 -0.91 0.63 14.03
N LEU A 91 -0.64 1.66 13.23
CA LEU A 91 -0.33 3.01 13.74
C LEU A 91 -1.59 3.83 14.04
N ARG A 92 -2.80 3.29 13.84
CA ARG A 92 -4.06 3.99 14.07
C ARG A 92 -4.40 4.25 15.55
N THR A 93 -3.57 3.80 16.48
CA THR A 93 -3.70 4.06 17.92
C THR A 93 -3.24 5.48 18.26
#